data_AF-A0A539CYY6-F1
#
_entry.id   AF-A0A539CYY6-F1
#
_cell.length_a   1.000
_cell.length_b   1.000
_cell.length_c   1.000
_cell.angle_alpha   90.00
_cell.angle_beta   90.00
_cell.angle_gamma   90.00
#
_symmetry.space_group_name_H-M   'P 1'
#
loop_
_entity.id
_entity.type
_entity.pdbx_description
1 polymer ?
#
loop_
_entity_poly.entity_id
_entity_poly.type
_entity_poly.pdbx_seq_one_letter_code
_entity_poly.pdbx_strand_id
1 'polypeptide(L)'
;MSSLRLISVSAAALLVPGLAHARPKLTPTVVFLDASPSMKLIMVMLVAASVGAIVVAVRKVLSGPRLTGGSAYLQALRLGGPLIGLLGAAWNLMMSNLAIANVGQQPPYHVLAPGVAEAAFLFVLGLIAGVIAVIC
;
A
#
# COMPACT_ATOMS: atom_id res chain seq x y z
N MET A 1 -33.73 -40.77 -24.13
CA MET A 1 -34.29 -39.84 -23.11
C MET A 1 -33.19 -39.27 -22.18
N SER A 2 -31.94 -39.10 -22.64
CA SER A 2 -30.79 -38.72 -21.78
C SER A 2 -30.22 -37.32 -22.04
N SER A 3 -30.71 -36.60 -23.05
CA SER A 3 -30.23 -35.27 -23.43
C SER A 3 -30.92 -34.12 -22.68
N LEU A 4 -32.07 -34.36 -22.04
CA LEU A 4 -32.82 -33.31 -21.34
C LEU A 4 -32.23 -32.93 -19.96
N ARG A 5 -31.53 -33.86 -19.28
CA ARG A 5 -30.96 -33.59 -17.94
C ARG A 5 -29.69 -32.73 -17.97
N LEU A 6 -28.97 -32.72 -19.09
CA LEU A 6 -27.78 -31.88 -19.28
C LEU A 6 -28.15 -30.40 -19.54
N ILE A 7 -29.32 -30.15 -20.11
CA ILE A 7 -29.80 -28.78 -20.38
C ILE A 7 -30.34 -28.12 -19.09
N SER A 8 -30.93 -28.89 -18.17
CA SER A 8 -31.47 -28.35 -16.92
C SER A 8 -30.39 -27.89 -15.92
N VAL A 9 -29.20 -28.49 -15.95
CA VAL A 9 -28.08 -28.06 -15.08
C VAL A 9 -27.44 -26.79 -15.62
N SER A 10 -27.32 -26.66 -16.94
CA SER A 10 -26.81 -25.43 -17.59
C SER A 10 -27.81 -24.26 -17.54
N ALA A 11 -29.11 -24.55 -17.51
CA ALA A 11 -30.16 -23.54 -17.36
C ALA A 11 -30.26 -22.99 -15.92
N ALA A 12 -29.96 -23.80 -14.90
CA ALA A 12 -29.93 -23.34 -13.51
C ALA A 12 -28.79 -22.33 -13.24
N ALA A 13 -27.67 -22.43 -13.98
CA ALA A 13 -26.57 -21.48 -13.88
C ALA A 13 -26.89 -20.10 -14.51
N LEU A 14 -27.92 -20.02 -15.35
CA LEU A 14 -28.36 -18.77 -16.01
C LEU A 14 -29.45 -18.01 -15.22
N LEU A 15 -30.05 -18.64 -14.20
CA LEU A 15 -31.20 -18.09 -13.46
C LEU A 15 -30.83 -17.38 -12.15
N VAL A 16 -29.54 -17.20 -11.85
CA VAL A 16 -29.10 -16.31 -10.76
C VAL A 16 -28.28 -15.15 -11.34
N PRO A 17 -28.93 -14.19 -12.04
CA PRO A 17 -28.34 -12.89 -12.30
C PRO A 17 -28.29 -12.12 -10.98
N GLY A 18 -27.26 -12.40 -10.18
CA GLY A 18 -27.11 -11.91 -8.81
C GLY A 18 -25.86 -12.42 -8.10
N LEU A 19 -25.26 -13.52 -8.59
CA LEU A 19 -23.91 -13.95 -8.23
C LEU A 19 -22.86 -13.40 -9.22
N ALA A 20 -23.15 -12.25 -9.84
CA ALA A 20 -22.10 -11.38 -10.35
C ALA A 20 -21.32 -10.90 -9.13
N HIS A 21 -20.33 -11.68 -8.74
CA HIS A 21 -19.45 -11.47 -7.61
C HIS A 21 -19.10 -9.99 -7.55
N ALA A 22 -19.59 -9.29 -6.54
CA ALA A 22 -19.13 -7.95 -6.24
C ALA A 22 -17.63 -8.10 -5.95
N ARG A 23 -16.79 -7.94 -6.98
CA ARG A 23 -15.34 -7.96 -6.82
C ARG A 23 -15.02 -6.98 -5.70
N PRO A 24 -14.32 -7.40 -4.63
CA PRO A 24 -14.02 -6.50 -3.53
C PRO A 24 -13.39 -5.24 -4.10
N LYS A 25 -14.02 -4.09 -3.83
CA LYS A 25 -13.57 -2.80 -4.35
C LYS A 25 -12.16 -2.57 -3.80
N LEU A 26 -11.21 -2.27 -4.68
CA LEU A 26 -9.87 -1.86 -4.27
C LEU A 26 -9.99 -0.58 -3.43
N THR A 27 -9.67 -0.70 -2.16
CA THR A 27 -9.62 0.38 -1.18
C THR A 27 -8.23 0.39 -0.53
N PRO A 28 -7.76 1.54 -0.02
CA PRO A 28 -6.45 1.61 0.62
C PRO A 28 -6.28 0.58 1.75
N THR A 29 -7.36 0.28 2.47
CA THR A 29 -7.38 -0.72 3.54
C THR A 29 -7.11 -2.13 3.00
N VAL A 30 -7.78 -2.55 1.92
CA VAL A 30 -7.53 -3.89 1.35
C VAL A 30 -6.16 -3.99 0.71
N VAL A 31 -5.63 -2.90 0.13
CA VAL A 31 -4.25 -2.85 -0.40
C VAL A 31 -3.24 -3.09 0.73
N PHE A 32 -3.43 -2.45 1.89
CA PHE A 32 -2.56 -2.68 3.04
C PHE A 32 -2.68 -4.12 3.56
N LEU A 33 -3.90 -4.66 3.64
CA LEU A 33 -4.11 -6.01 4.17
C LEU A 33 -3.51 -7.09 3.27
N ASP A 34 -3.64 -6.94 1.95
CA ASP A 34 -3.15 -7.88 0.94
C ASP A 34 -1.66 -7.71 0.61
N ALA A 35 -1.03 -6.62 1.09
CA ALA A 35 0.38 -6.36 0.90
C ALA A 35 1.27 -7.48 1.46
N SER A 36 2.38 -7.72 0.76
CA SER A 36 3.41 -8.68 1.18
C SER A 36 3.98 -8.32 2.57
N PRO A 37 4.46 -9.30 3.36
CA PRO A 37 4.95 -9.03 4.72
C PRO A 37 6.07 -7.98 4.76
N SER A 38 6.98 -8.00 3.79
CA SER A 38 8.07 -7.02 3.66
C SER A 38 7.56 -5.60 3.43
N MET A 39 6.54 -5.43 2.60
CA MET A 39 6.02 -4.11 2.24
C MET A 39 5.13 -3.55 3.36
N LYS A 40 4.34 -4.42 4.00
CA LYS A 40 3.58 -4.09 5.19
C LYS A 40 4.48 -3.57 6.31
N LEU A 41 5.66 -4.16 6.50
CA LEU A 41 6.66 -3.66 7.45
C LEU A 41 7.12 -2.23 7.13
N ILE A 42 7.39 -1.93 5.85
CA ILE A 42 7.80 -0.58 5.43
C ILE A 42 6.67 0.42 5.70
N MET A 43 5.42 0.08 5.37
CA MET A 43 4.27 0.94 5.63
C MET A 43 4.08 1.23 7.12
N VAL A 44 4.12 0.20 7.96
CA VAL A 44 4.00 0.34 9.42
C VAL A 44 5.16 1.18 9.98
N MET A 45 6.38 0.96 9.49
CA MET A 45 7.56 1.73 9.89
C MET A 45 7.43 3.21 9.52
N LEU A 46 6.95 3.55 8.32
CA LEU A 46 6.72 4.93 7.89
C LEU A 46 5.63 5.63 8.71
N VAL A 47 4.54 4.91 9.02
CA VAL A 47 3.46 5.44 9.89
C VAL A 47 3.99 5.67 11.30
N ALA A 48 4.71 4.70 11.87
CA ALA A 48 5.31 4.84 13.19
C ALA A 48 6.32 6.00 13.25
N ALA A 49 7.12 6.19 12.19
CA ALA A 49 8.05 7.31 12.10
C ALA A 49 7.33 8.66 12.03
N SER A 50 6.23 8.74 11.29
CA SER A 50 5.37 9.92 11.24
C SER A 50 4.80 10.27 12.62
N VAL A 51 4.31 9.26 13.36
CA VAL A 51 3.86 9.45 14.75
C VAL A 51 5.00 9.88 15.66
N GLY A 52 6.18 9.27 15.53
CA GLY A 52 7.39 9.63 16.27
C GLY A 52 7.78 11.09 16.07
N ALA A 53 7.66 11.60 14.83
CA ALA A 53 7.93 13.00 14.52
C ALA A 53 6.98 13.96 15.24
N ILE A 54 5.68 13.65 15.21
CA ILE A 54 4.65 14.42 15.93
C ILE A 54 4.93 14.41 17.44
N VAL A 55 5.27 13.25 18.01
CA VAL A 55 5.60 13.12 19.43
C VAL A 55 6.81 13.98 19.80
N VAL A 56 7.87 13.96 18.99
CA VAL A 56 9.05 14.81 19.19
C VAL A 56 8.68 16.30 19.15
N ALA A 57 7.87 16.70 18.18
CA ALA A 57 7.40 18.08 18.04
C ALA A 57 6.60 18.53 19.28
N VAL A 58 5.61 17.74 19.69
CA VAL A 58 4.79 18.01 20.88
C VAL A 58 5.66 18.11 22.13
N ARG A 59 6.56 17.15 22.35
CA ARG A 59 7.48 17.19 23.50
C ARG A 59 8.35 18.44 23.50
N LYS A 60 8.81 18.89 22.34
CA LYS A 60 9.61 20.12 22.21
C LYS A 60 8.79 21.37 22.54
N VAL A 61 7.54 21.45 22.06
CA VAL A 61 6.60 22.55 22.38
C VAL A 61 6.31 22.60 23.89
N LEU A 62 6.08 21.45 24.52
CA LEU A 62 5.78 21.37 25.95
C LEU A 62 6.98 21.69 26.86
N SER A 63 8.20 21.49 26.38
CA SER A 63 9.42 21.63 27.20
C SER A 63 9.96 23.08 27.27
N GLY A 64 9.31 24.04 26.62
CA GLY A 64 9.53 25.48 26.81
C GLY A 64 10.66 26.14 26.00
N PRO A 65 10.92 27.45 26.21
CA PRO A 65 11.74 28.29 25.32
C PRO A 65 13.24 27.97 25.28
N ARG A 66 13.71 27.03 26.10
CA ARG A 66 15.14 26.73 26.29
C ARG A 66 15.68 25.66 25.36
N LEU A 67 14.85 25.08 24.48
CA LEU A 67 15.31 24.11 23.49
C LEU A 67 15.84 24.79 22.22
N THR A 68 17.09 25.21 22.32
CA THR A 68 17.92 25.56 21.16
C THR A 68 18.45 24.27 20.52
N GLY A 69 18.09 24.02 19.26
CA GLY A 69 18.59 22.87 18.48
C GLY A 69 17.53 22.15 17.63
N GLY A 70 17.90 21.77 16.41
CA GLY A 70 17.07 20.91 15.54
C GLY A 70 17.16 19.45 15.96
N SER A 71 16.04 18.74 16.01
CA SER A 71 16.05 17.30 16.30
C SER A 71 16.76 16.56 15.16
N ALA A 72 17.83 15.82 15.47
CA ALA A 72 18.54 14.99 14.49
C ALA A 72 17.60 13.97 13.83
N TYR A 73 16.62 13.47 14.59
CA TYR A 73 15.58 12.58 14.08
C TYR A 73 14.70 13.25 13.02
N LEU A 74 14.21 14.47 13.28
CA LEU A 74 13.38 15.21 12.31
C LEU A 74 14.20 15.53 11.06
N GLN A 75 15.46 15.95 11.22
CA GLN A 75 16.36 16.21 10.09
C GLN A 75 16.57 14.98 9.21
N ALA A 76 16.79 13.81 9.82
CA ALA A 76 16.92 12.56 9.07
C ALA A 76 15.62 12.17 8.37
N LEU A 77 14.46 12.29 9.04
CA LEU A 77 13.18 11.86 8.50
C LEU A 77 12.69 12.72 7.32
N ARG A 78 13.10 13.99 7.24
CA ARG A 78 12.74 14.91 6.13
C ARG A 78 13.01 14.33 4.75
N LEU A 79 14.19 13.74 4.55
CA LEU A 79 14.54 13.05 3.30
C LEU A 79 14.46 11.53 3.45
N GLY A 80 14.71 11.00 4.65
CA GLY A 80 14.65 9.56 4.91
C GLY A 80 13.27 8.96 4.62
N GLY A 81 12.19 9.62 5.03
CA GLY A 81 10.81 9.16 4.77
C GLY A 81 10.50 9.03 3.27
N PRO A 82 10.65 10.10 2.47
CA PRO A 82 10.43 10.06 1.03
C PRO A 82 11.30 9.03 0.31
N LEU A 83 12.57 8.92 0.69
CA LEU A 83 13.51 7.97 0.07
C LEU A 83 13.15 6.52 0.39
N ILE A 84 12.73 6.21 1.63
CA ILE A 84 12.26 4.87 2.00
C ILE A 84 10.98 4.52 1.24
N GLY A 85 10.03 5.46 1.13
CA GLY A 85 8.80 5.25 0.35
C GLY A 85 9.07 5.01 -1.14
N LEU A 86 9.97 5.81 -1.74
CA LEU A 86 10.38 5.64 -3.13
C LEU A 86 11.09 4.30 -3.36
N LEU A 87 12.01 3.93 -2.46
CA LEU A 87 12.71 2.65 -2.53
C LEU A 87 11.75 1.46 -2.44
N GLY A 88 10.81 1.50 -1.49
CA GLY A 88 9.78 0.46 -1.34
C GLY A 88 8.91 0.34 -2.59
N ALA A 89 8.48 1.47 -3.17
CA ALA A 89 7.72 1.49 -4.41
C ALA A 89 8.50 0.91 -5.59
N ALA A 90 9.78 1.30 -5.74
CA ALA A 90 10.65 0.80 -6.81
C ALA A 90 10.88 -0.71 -6.68
N TRP A 91 11.13 -1.21 -5.47
CA TRP A 91 11.28 -2.64 -5.20
C TRP A 91 10.02 -3.42 -5.55
N ASN A 92 8.84 -2.92 -5.18
CA ASN A 92 7.56 -3.57 -5.48
C ASN A 92 7.28 -3.63 -6.98
N LEU A 93 7.54 -2.52 -7.70
CA LEU A 93 7.42 -2.48 -9.16
C LEU A 93 8.40 -3.44 -9.83
N MET A 94 9.65 -3.51 -9.37
CA MET A 94 10.62 -4.48 -9.87
C MET A 94 10.12 -5.91 -9.70
N MET A 95 9.67 -6.29 -8.49
CA MET A 95 9.17 -7.63 -8.22
C MET A 95 7.92 -7.97 -9.05
N SER A 96 7.01 -7.00 -9.22
CA SER A 96 5.83 -7.16 -10.08
C SER A 96 6.23 -7.43 -11.54
N ASN A 97 7.20 -6.69 -12.08
CA ASN A 97 7.66 -6.89 -13.45
C ASN A 97 8.39 -8.23 -13.63
N LEU A 98 9.19 -8.65 -12.65
CA LEU A 98 9.82 -9.98 -12.65
C LEU A 98 8.77 -11.10 -12.67
N ALA A 99 7.69 -10.96 -11.89
CA ALA A 99 6.60 -11.92 -11.89
C ALA A 99 5.91 -12.01 -13.27
N ILE A 100 5.63 -10.87 -13.92
CA ILE A 100 5.07 -10.84 -15.29
C ILE A 100 6.00 -11.55 -16.28
N ALA A 101 7.30 -11.28 -16.20
CA ALA A 101 8.28 -11.88 -17.09
C ALA A 101 8.33 -13.41 -16.95
N ASN A 102 8.20 -13.93 -15.71
CA ASN A 102 8.22 -15.37 -15.45
C ASN A 102 6.94 -16.12 -15.88
N VAL A 103 5.80 -15.43 -15.94
CA VAL A 103 4.53 -16.02 -16.41
C VAL A 103 4.50 -16.16 -17.94
N GLY A 104 5.27 -15.34 -18.67
CA GLY A 104 5.42 -15.44 -20.13
C GLY A 104 4.20 -14.98 -20.95
N GLN A 105 3.16 -14.46 -20.30
CA GLN A 105 1.96 -13.86 -20.91
C GLN A 105 1.54 -12.62 -20.12
N GLN A 106 0.94 -11.63 -20.78
CA GLN A 106 0.48 -10.40 -20.14
C GLN A 106 -0.74 -10.69 -19.24
N PRO A 107 -0.64 -10.54 -17.90
CA PRO A 107 -1.79 -10.75 -17.03
C PRO A 107 -2.81 -9.63 -17.24
N PRO A 108 -4.11 -9.91 -17.05
CA PRO A 108 -5.11 -8.87 -17.14
C PRO A 108 -4.93 -7.85 -16.01
N TYR A 109 -5.13 -6.55 -16.31
CA TYR A 109 -4.78 -5.44 -15.41
C TYR A 109 -5.38 -5.53 -14.00
N HIS A 110 -6.57 -6.11 -13.84
CA HIS A 110 -7.18 -6.28 -12.52
C HIS A 110 -6.38 -7.18 -11.56
N VAL A 111 -5.48 -8.02 -12.08
CA VAL A 111 -4.54 -8.83 -11.28
C VAL A 111 -3.30 -8.01 -10.89
N LEU A 112 -2.90 -7.05 -11.72
CA LEU A 112 -1.76 -6.15 -11.43
C LEU A 112 -2.12 -4.94 -10.58
N ALA A 113 -3.36 -4.47 -10.67
CA ALA A 113 -3.83 -3.26 -10.00
C ALA A 113 -3.51 -3.20 -8.49
N PRO A 114 -3.62 -4.30 -7.71
CA PRO A 114 -3.21 -4.30 -6.31
C PRO A 114 -1.74 -3.96 -6.10
N GLY A 115 -0.83 -4.57 -6.88
CA GLY A 115 0.62 -4.31 -6.76
C GLY A 115 0.99 -2.88 -7.15
N VAL A 116 0.34 -2.32 -8.17
CA VAL A 116 0.54 -0.90 -8.53
C VAL A 116 0.02 0.03 -7.42
N ALA A 117 -1.14 -0.28 -6.85
CA ALA A 117 -1.71 0.50 -5.75
C ALA A 117 -0.82 0.45 -4.49
N GLU A 118 -0.24 -0.71 -4.17
CA GLU A 118 0.72 -0.89 -3.07
C GLU A 118 1.97 -0.02 -3.25
N ALA A 119 2.54 -0.01 -4.47
CA ALA A 119 3.70 0.83 -4.78
C ALA A 119 3.38 2.32 -4.63
N ALA A 120 2.23 2.76 -5.16
CA ALA A 120 1.78 4.15 -5.02
C ALA A 120 1.55 4.52 -3.54
N PHE A 121 0.99 3.60 -2.75
CA PHE A 121 0.72 3.82 -1.33
C PHE A 121 2.01 3.97 -0.51
N LEU A 122 3.04 3.16 -0.78
CA LEU A 122 4.36 3.29 -0.16
C LEU A 122 4.98 4.67 -0.43
N PHE A 123 4.91 5.13 -1.68
CA PHE A 123 5.41 6.45 -2.04
C PHE A 123 4.68 7.58 -1.30
N VAL A 124 3.35 7.53 -1.27
CA VAL A 124 2.52 8.52 -0.56
C VAL A 124 2.84 8.52 0.93
N LEU A 125 2.96 7.37 1.58
CA LEU A 125 3.33 7.29 3.00
C LEU A 125 4.73 7.85 3.27
N GLY A 126 5.68 7.61 2.37
CA GLY A 126 7.03 8.18 2.47
C GLY A 126 7.01 9.71 2.40
N LEU A 127 6.24 10.27 1.46
CA LEU A 127 6.06 11.72 1.35
C LEU A 127 5.38 12.31 2.59
N ILE A 128 4.34 11.68 3.12
CA ILE A 128 3.67 12.11 4.35
C ILE A 128 4.66 12.17 5.51
N ALA A 129 5.48 11.14 5.69
CA ALA A 129 6.50 11.10 6.74
C ALA A 129 7.51 12.24 6.59
N GLY A 130 7.96 12.52 5.36
CA GLY A 130 8.87 13.64 5.08
C GLY A 130 8.24 15.00 5.36
N VAL A 131 7.02 15.23 4.87
CA VAL A 131 6.29 16.50 5.06
C VAL A 131 6.06 16.79 6.54
N ILE A 132 5.63 15.79 7.32
CA ILE A 132 5.47 15.94 8.77
C ILE A 132 6.79 16.36 9.41
N ALA A 133 7.91 15.74 9.02
CA ALA A 133 9.24 16.07 9.55
C ALA A 133 9.77 17.45 9.10
N VAL A 134 9.27 18.00 7.98
CA VAL A 134 9.58 19.38 7.55
C VAL A 134 8.83 20.39 8.40
N ILE A 135 7.55 20.12 8.71
CA ILE A 135 6.66 21.03 9.45
C ILE A 135 6.95 21.03 10.95
N CYS A 136 7.33 19.88 11.51
CA CYS A 136 7.69 19.68 12.91
C CYS A 136 9.11 20.18 13.24
#